data_AF-X0TZG0-F1
#
_entry.id   AF-X0TZG0-F1
#
_cell.length_a   1.000
_cell.length_b   1.000
_cell.length_c   1.000
_cell.angle_alpha   90.00
_cell.angle_beta   90.00
_cell.angle_gamma   90.00
#
_symmetry.space_group_name_H-M   'P 1'
#
loop_
_entity.id
_entity.type
_entity.pdbx_description
1 polymer ?
#
loop_
_entity_poly.entity_id
_entity_poly.type
_entity_poly.pdbx_seq_one_letter_code
_entity_poly.pdbx_strand_id
1 'polypeptide(L)'
;TDANGVYCIRSVPPEGDNLKYAIVAYAEGFGQTAAKRIPFHSDTARPVHLEPIVLQPADEVISGVVEDSNDQPVAGVSVWVRGLRTIRNYRQMDYGETLTDEQGRFRITGICKEPLHIYASSPSAQRLTGQTWANGGNENVRVILGQKLIFSPSLIGKPLPDLKDLKVDLSPTDTVDKMILVCFWDMQQRPSRNCIRELAKHAEELKEKGVAVIAVQASEVDENELNEWVKNYNIPFPVGMVQGDVEKSHFTWG
;
A
#
# COMPACT_ATOMS: atom_id res chain seq x y z
N THR A 1 12.07 31.93 13.48
CA THR A 1 12.43 30.76 14.30
C THR A 1 13.76 31.07 14.96
N ASP A 2 13.94 30.76 16.24
CA ASP A 2 15.24 30.94 16.89
C ASP A 2 16.20 29.78 16.56
N ALA A 3 17.41 29.83 17.13
CA ALA A 3 18.44 28.81 16.93
C ALA A 3 18.04 27.41 17.43
N ASN A 4 16.99 27.29 18.24
CA ASN A 4 16.47 26.03 18.78
C ASN A 4 15.23 25.54 18.02
N GLY A 5 14.86 26.18 16.90
CA GLY A 5 13.67 25.79 16.15
C GLY A 5 12.35 26.32 16.74
N VAL A 6 12.40 27.21 17.73
CA VAL A 6 11.21 27.78 18.36
C VAL A 6 10.68 28.96 17.54
N TYR A 7 9.37 28.99 17.31
CA TYR A 7 8.69 30.09 16.65
C TYR A 7 7.43 30.48 17.41
N CYS A 8 7.09 31.77 17.39
CA CYS A 8 5.91 32.31 18.05
C CYS A 8 5.10 33.11 17.03
N ILE A 9 3.86 32.67 16.79
CA ILE A 9 2.86 33.45 16.06
C ILE A 9 2.18 34.35 17.08
N ARG A 10 2.42 35.66 16.98
CA ARG A 10 2.00 36.63 18.01
C ARG A 10 0.50 36.86 18.09
N SER A 11 -0.21 36.64 16.99
CA SER A 11 -1.66 36.78 16.94
C SER A 11 -2.21 35.98 15.77
N VAL A 12 -3.35 35.32 15.98
CA VAL A 12 -4.17 34.71 14.95
C VAL A 12 -5.61 35.18 15.16
N PRO A 13 -6.45 35.22 14.11
CA PRO A 13 -7.86 35.57 14.28
C PRO A 13 -8.55 34.63 15.30
N PRO A 14 -9.54 35.12 16.05
CA PRO A 14 -10.28 34.28 17.00
C PRO A 14 -10.92 33.09 16.27
N GLU A 15 -10.97 31.94 16.94
CA GLU A 15 -11.69 30.77 16.44
C GLU A 15 -13.17 31.14 16.27
N GLY A 16 -13.67 31.02 15.04
CA GLY A 16 -15.10 31.11 14.73
C GLY A 16 -15.62 29.74 14.30
N ASP A 17 -16.94 29.61 14.16
CA ASP A 17 -17.63 28.32 13.91
C ASP A 17 -17.08 27.51 12.71
N ASN A 18 -16.35 28.14 11.79
CA ASN A 18 -15.72 27.51 10.62
C ASN A 18 -14.22 27.80 10.42
N LEU A 19 -13.52 28.40 11.39
CA LEU A 19 -12.09 28.71 11.26
C LEU A 19 -11.24 27.59 11.88
N LYS A 20 -10.51 26.85 11.04
CA LYS A 20 -9.59 25.80 11.48
C LYS A 20 -8.15 26.21 11.18
N TYR A 21 -7.30 26.18 12.19
CA TYR A 21 -5.88 26.48 12.04
C TYR A 21 -5.04 25.21 11.95
N ALA A 22 -4.03 25.25 11.10
CA ALA A 22 -2.96 24.26 11.03
C ALA A 22 -1.64 25.01 10.85
N ILE A 23 -0.59 24.55 11.52
CA ILE A 23 0.77 25.02 11.27
C ILE A 23 1.47 23.95 10.46
N VAL A 24 1.94 24.31 9.27
CA VAL A 24 2.73 23.43 8.41
C VAL A 24 4.19 23.83 8.51
N ALA A 25 5.03 22.84 8.78
CA ALA A 25 6.47 22.99 8.75
C ALA A 25 7.02 22.26 7.52
N TYR A 26 8.04 22.88 6.91
CA TYR A 26 8.81 22.31 5.83
C TYR A 26 10.29 22.65 6.06
N ALA A 27 11.16 21.75 5.64
CA ALA A 27 12.60 21.98 5.59
C ALA A 27 13.17 21.24 4.38
N GLU A 28 14.23 21.78 3.79
CA GLU A 28 14.94 21.11 2.70
C GLU A 28 15.46 19.74 3.17
N GLY A 29 15.27 18.70 2.37
CA GLY A 29 15.63 17.31 2.73
C GLY A 29 14.64 16.62 3.67
N PHE A 30 13.49 17.25 3.97
CA PHE A 30 12.46 16.66 4.82
C PHE A 30 11.05 16.74 4.21
N GLY A 31 10.22 15.78 4.56
CA GLY A 31 8.78 15.79 4.30
C GLY A 31 8.06 16.88 5.07
N GLN A 32 7.04 17.48 4.47
CA GLN A 32 6.16 18.43 5.13
C GLN A 32 5.31 17.72 6.20
N THR A 33 5.13 18.35 7.35
CA THR A 33 4.22 17.88 8.39
C THR A 33 3.47 19.03 9.04
N ALA A 34 2.38 18.74 9.74
CA ALA A 34 1.54 19.78 10.31
C ALA A 34 1.08 19.48 11.74
N ALA A 35 1.10 20.50 12.59
CA ALA A 35 0.37 20.49 13.86
C ALA A 35 -1.13 20.73 13.61
N LYS A 36 -1.97 19.83 14.14
CA LYS A 36 -3.44 19.84 14.02
C LYS A 36 -4.09 20.35 15.31
N ARG A 37 -5.34 20.80 15.21
CA ARG A 37 -6.25 21.09 16.35
C ARG A 37 -5.56 21.92 17.44
N ILE A 38 -5.05 23.08 17.04
CA ILE A 38 -4.44 24.03 17.96
C ILE A 38 -5.48 24.35 19.04
N PRO A 39 -5.23 24.02 20.32
CA PRO A 39 -6.22 24.13 21.37
C PRO A 39 -6.33 25.59 21.80
N PHE A 40 -7.03 26.40 21.02
CA PHE A 40 -7.30 27.78 21.38
C PHE A 40 -8.10 27.81 22.69
N HIS A 41 -7.66 28.66 23.61
CA HIS A 41 -8.37 28.94 24.83
C HIS A 41 -9.32 30.12 24.60
N SER A 42 -10.43 30.17 25.34
CA SER A 42 -11.32 31.34 25.34
C SER A 42 -10.63 32.60 25.86
N ASP A 43 -9.57 32.44 26.65
CA ASP A 43 -8.65 33.50 27.04
C ASP A 43 -7.64 33.80 25.93
N THR A 44 -7.84 34.93 25.24
CA THR A 44 -7.01 35.39 24.12
C THR A 44 -5.63 35.92 24.54
N ALA A 45 -5.39 36.13 25.85
CA ALA A 45 -4.10 36.54 26.38
C ALA A 45 -3.16 35.35 26.66
N ARG A 46 -3.70 34.12 26.69
CA ARG A 46 -2.93 32.92 27.00
C ARG A 46 -2.24 32.36 25.74
N PRO A 47 -0.90 32.23 25.72
CA PRO A 47 -0.20 31.60 24.61
C PRO A 47 -0.55 30.11 24.53
N VAL A 48 -0.75 29.62 23.30
CA VAL A 48 -0.92 28.19 23.02
C VAL A 48 0.44 27.59 22.70
N HIS A 49 0.87 26.63 23.52
CA HIS A 49 2.08 25.85 23.25
C HIS A 49 1.69 24.61 22.45
N LEU A 50 2.41 24.37 21.36
CA LEU A 50 2.25 23.19 20.54
C LEU A 50 3.37 22.19 20.84
N GLU A 51 3.04 20.92 20.73
CA GLU A 51 4.03 19.85 20.73
C GLU A 51 5.03 20.02 19.57
N PRO A 52 6.28 19.55 19.73
CA PRO A 52 7.28 19.61 18.67
C PRO A 52 6.78 19.01 17.37
N ILE A 53 6.94 19.77 16.28
CA ILE A 53 6.62 19.32 14.93
C ILE A 53 7.84 18.60 14.36
N VAL A 54 7.80 17.27 14.32
CA VAL A 54 8.90 16.43 13.83
C VAL A 54 8.72 16.13 12.34
N LEU A 55 9.63 16.64 11.52
CA LEU A 55 9.67 16.37 10.08
C LEU A 55 10.37 15.04 9.81
N GLN A 56 9.82 14.24 8.89
CA GLN A 56 10.44 12.99 8.46
C GLN A 56 11.50 13.28 7.39
N PRO A 57 12.69 12.63 7.43
CA PRO A 57 13.66 12.73 6.35
C PRO A 57 13.02 12.35 5.01
N ALA A 58 13.35 13.11 3.97
CA ALA A 58 12.97 12.86 2.60
C ALA A 58 14.21 12.46 1.80
N ASP A 59 14.86 11.38 2.22
CA ASP A 59 16.11 10.86 1.68
C ASP A 59 15.93 9.58 0.86
N GLU A 60 14.70 9.08 0.76
CA GLU A 60 14.38 7.90 -0.03
C GLU A 60 14.26 8.23 -1.53
N VAL A 61 14.31 7.17 -2.32
CA VAL A 61 14.12 7.17 -3.76
C VAL A 61 12.98 6.21 -4.10
N ILE A 62 12.16 6.57 -5.07
CA ILE A 62 11.19 5.66 -5.65
C ILE A 62 11.46 5.50 -7.14
N SER A 63 11.41 4.26 -7.63
CA SER A 63 11.66 3.95 -9.03
C SER A 63 10.75 2.84 -9.53
N GLY A 64 10.48 2.86 -10.83
CA GLY A 64 9.50 1.96 -11.41
C GLY A 64 9.34 2.10 -12.91
N VAL A 65 8.31 1.46 -13.44
CA VAL A 65 7.97 1.42 -14.87
C VAL A 65 6.49 1.74 -15.04
N VAL A 66 6.18 2.59 -16.03
CA VAL A 66 4.81 2.79 -16.51
C VAL A 66 4.55 1.88 -17.70
N GLU A 67 3.45 1.14 -17.64
CA GLU A 67 3.04 0.17 -18.65
C GLU A 67 1.61 0.46 -19.15
N ASP A 68 1.27 -0.01 -20.34
CA ASP A 68 -0.09 -0.03 -20.85
C ASP A 68 -0.86 -1.28 -20.42
N SER A 69 -2.10 -1.45 -20.87
CA SER A 69 -2.92 -2.63 -20.54
C SER A 69 -2.42 -3.95 -21.15
N ASN A 70 -1.41 -3.91 -22.01
CA ASN A 70 -0.78 -5.07 -22.65
C ASN A 70 0.62 -5.34 -22.07
N ASP A 71 0.91 -4.81 -20.87
CA ASP A 71 2.20 -4.89 -20.18
C ASP A 71 3.37 -4.31 -21.00
N GLN A 72 3.11 -3.36 -21.91
CA GLN A 72 4.15 -2.69 -22.69
C GLN A 72 4.60 -1.40 -22.01
N PRO A 73 5.92 -1.16 -21.86
CA PRO A 73 6.43 0.07 -21.27
C PRO A 73 6.07 1.29 -22.11
N VAL A 74 5.70 2.39 -21.47
CA VAL A 74 5.25 3.62 -22.14
C VAL A 74 6.19 4.78 -21.82
N ALA A 75 6.87 5.28 -22.84
CA ALA A 75 7.79 6.42 -22.75
C ALA A 75 7.06 7.78 -22.73
N GLY A 76 7.71 8.80 -22.16
CA GLY A 76 7.21 10.18 -22.15
C GLY A 76 5.93 10.40 -21.32
N VAL A 77 5.61 9.48 -20.41
CA VAL A 77 4.47 9.60 -19.49
C VAL A 77 4.88 10.49 -18.33
N SER A 78 4.04 11.48 -18.00
CA SER A 78 4.22 12.29 -16.79
C SER A 78 3.88 11.45 -15.56
N VAL A 79 4.83 11.35 -14.64
CA VAL A 79 4.70 10.65 -13.37
C VAL A 79 4.94 11.63 -12.24
N TRP A 80 3.99 11.75 -11.31
CA TRP A 80 4.15 12.58 -10.12
C TRP A 80 3.78 11.81 -8.86
N VAL A 81 4.46 12.15 -7.77
CA VAL A 81 4.30 11.46 -6.49
C VAL A 81 3.74 12.41 -5.47
N ARG A 82 2.69 11.97 -4.79
CA ARG A 82 2.07 12.70 -3.70
C ARG A 82 2.17 11.93 -2.41
N GLY A 83 2.45 12.64 -1.32
CA GLY A 83 2.28 12.09 0.01
C GLY A 83 0.82 11.73 0.27
N LEU A 84 0.59 10.71 1.10
CA LEU A 84 -0.72 10.42 1.63
C LEU A 84 -1.37 11.69 2.18
N ARG A 85 -2.68 11.85 1.92
CA ARG A 85 -3.45 12.96 2.44
C ARG A 85 -3.63 12.79 3.95
N THR A 86 -2.64 13.23 4.73
CA THR A 86 -2.68 13.19 6.19
C THR A 86 -3.72 14.16 6.79
N ILE A 87 -4.26 15.08 5.98
CA ILE A 87 -5.19 16.14 6.40
C ILE A 87 -6.34 16.32 5.38
N ARG A 88 -7.59 16.16 5.82
CA ARG A 88 -8.77 16.59 5.02
C ARG A 88 -8.67 18.11 4.77
N ASN A 89 -8.74 18.53 3.50
CA ASN A 89 -8.72 19.92 3.02
C ASN A 89 -7.36 20.63 3.02
N TYR A 90 -6.24 19.90 3.10
CA TYR A 90 -4.90 20.48 2.88
C TYR A 90 -4.27 19.96 1.58
N ARG A 91 -3.42 20.77 0.93
CA ARG A 91 -2.68 20.33 -0.25
C ARG A 91 -1.79 19.14 0.12
N GLN A 92 -1.83 18.09 -0.70
CA GLN A 92 -0.90 16.97 -0.58
C GLN A 92 0.51 17.48 -0.90
N MET A 93 1.51 16.93 -0.22
CA MET A 93 2.90 17.22 -0.57
C MET A 93 3.19 16.60 -1.93
N ASP A 94 3.47 17.43 -2.92
CA ASP A 94 3.98 17.00 -4.21
C ASP A 94 5.50 16.81 -4.05
N TYR A 95 5.97 15.57 -4.16
CA TYR A 95 7.40 15.25 -4.06
C TYR A 95 8.17 15.51 -5.36
N GLY A 96 7.45 15.64 -6.47
CA GLY A 96 8.03 15.93 -7.77
C GLY A 96 7.27 15.30 -8.91
N GLU A 97 7.69 15.66 -10.11
CA GLU A 97 7.21 15.15 -11.38
C GLU A 97 8.42 14.77 -12.24
N THR A 98 8.32 13.67 -12.98
CA THR A 98 9.29 13.27 -13.98
C THR A 98 8.58 12.71 -15.20
N LEU A 99 9.28 12.63 -16.32
CA LEU A 99 8.84 11.86 -17.48
C LEU A 99 9.46 10.47 -17.45
N THR A 100 8.74 9.49 -17.98
CA THR A 100 9.31 8.16 -18.22
C THR A 100 10.31 8.17 -19.38
N ASP A 101 11.38 7.38 -19.25
CA ASP A 101 12.37 7.18 -20.31
C ASP A 101 11.84 6.30 -21.46
N GLU A 102 12.67 6.03 -22.46
CA GLU A 102 12.32 5.18 -23.62
C GLU A 102 11.89 3.76 -23.27
N GLN A 103 12.25 3.27 -22.07
CA GLN A 103 11.85 1.98 -21.54
C GLN A 103 10.74 2.10 -20.50
N GLY A 104 10.03 3.24 -20.46
CA GLY A 104 8.92 3.50 -19.56
C GLY A 104 9.33 3.70 -18.10
N ARG A 105 10.63 3.81 -17.79
CA ARG A 105 11.11 3.88 -16.41
C ARG A 105 11.04 5.29 -15.85
N PHE A 106 10.76 5.40 -14.56
CA PHE A 106 10.81 6.66 -13.81
C PHE A 106 11.65 6.52 -12.55
N ARG A 107 12.19 7.65 -12.07
CA ARG A 107 12.91 7.74 -10.81
C ARG A 107 12.69 9.11 -10.17
N ILE A 108 12.24 9.14 -8.92
CA ILE A 108 12.03 10.37 -8.15
C ILE A 108 12.78 10.24 -6.82
N THR A 109 13.54 11.26 -6.48
CA THR A 109 14.33 11.37 -5.24
C THR A 109 13.71 12.37 -4.29
N GLY A 110 14.16 12.38 -3.03
CA GLY A 110 13.67 13.38 -2.08
C GLY A 110 12.34 12.96 -1.47
N ILE A 111 12.17 11.66 -1.24
CA ILE A 111 10.89 11.04 -0.90
C ILE A 111 10.91 10.60 0.57
N CYS A 112 9.78 10.70 1.27
CA CYS A 112 9.65 10.09 2.60
C CYS A 112 9.33 8.60 2.49
N LYS A 113 9.76 7.82 3.50
CA LYS A 113 9.53 6.37 3.58
C LYS A 113 8.05 5.96 3.70
N GLU A 114 7.22 6.84 4.20
CA GLU A 114 5.77 6.62 4.38
C GLU A 114 5.05 6.27 3.06
N PRO A 115 3.82 5.74 3.10
CA PRO A 115 3.10 5.42 1.88
C PRO A 115 2.75 6.67 1.06
N LEU A 116 2.87 6.50 -0.25
CA LEU A 116 2.78 7.51 -1.28
C LEU A 116 1.75 7.08 -2.30
N HIS A 117 1.17 8.06 -2.96
CA HIS A 117 0.32 7.85 -4.11
C HIS A 117 1.05 8.36 -5.35
N ILE A 118 1.40 7.43 -6.24
CA ILE A 118 2.03 7.71 -7.52
C ILE A 118 0.94 7.78 -8.58
N TYR A 119 1.02 8.79 -9.42
CA TYR A 119 0.14 9.00 -10.54
C TYR A 119 0.96 9.02 -11.82
N ALA A 120 0.40 8.45 -12.88
CA ALA A 120 0.93 8.55 -14.24
C ALA A 120 -0.15 9.08 -15.17
N SER A 121 0.18 9.99 -16.07
CA SER A 121 -0.74 10.47 -17.12
C SER A 121 -0.07 10.50 -18.47
N SER A 122 -0.65 9.75 -19.40
CA SER A 122 -0.19 9.73 -20.79
C SER A 122 -0.50 11.06 -21.47
N PRO A 123 0.46 11.65 -22.20
CA PRO A 123 0.22 12.85 -23.01
C PRO A 123 -0.65 12.59 -24.24
N SER A 124 -0.99 11.32 -24.53
CA SER A 124 -1.82 10.92 -25.67
C SER A 124 -3.23 11.55 -25.62
N ALA A 125 -3.88 11.62 -26.79
CA ALA A 125 -5.22 12.19 -26.93
C ALA A 125 -6.28 11.53 -26.03
N GLN A 126 -6.08 10.26 -25.67
CA GLN A 126 -6.98 9.52 -24.76
C GLN A 126 -6.77 9.85 -23.28
N ARG A 127 -5.65 10.51 -22.91
CA ARG A 127 -5.30 10.92 -21.53
C ARG A 127 -5.51 9.81 -20.50
N LEU A 128 -5.05 8.60 -20.81
CA LEU A 128 -5.10 7.50 -19.86
C LEU A 128 -4.29 7.86 -18.62
N THR A 129 -4.85 7.54 -17.45
CA THR A 129 -4.19 7.77 -16.16
C THR A 129 -4.00 6.45 -15.43
N GLY A 130 -2.85 6.27 -14.80
CA GLY A 130 -2.54 5.16 -13.92
C GLY A 130 -2.29 5.66 -12.50
N GLN A 131 -2.64 4.84 -11.52
CA GLN A 131 -2.47 5.14 -10.09
C GLN A 131 -1.86 3.93 -9.39
N THR A 132 -0.89 4.15 -8.50
CA THR A 132 -0.40 3.10 -7.61
C THR A 132 -0.01 3.62 -6.23
N TRP A 133 -0.28 2.86 -5.17
CA TRP A 133 0.24 3.14 -3.82
C TRP A 133 1.54 2.38 -3.62
N ALA A 134 2.57 3.06 -3.11
CA ALA A 134 3.87 2.46 -2.80
C ALA A 134 4.53 3.21 -1.64
N ASN A 135 5.56 2.64 -1.03
CA ASN A 135 6.35 3.32 0.01
C ASN A 135 7.60 3.96 -0.59
N GLY A 136 8.11 5.02 0.03
CA GLY A 136 9.45 5.52 -0.28
C GLY A 136 10.50 4.42 -0.13
N GLY A 137 11.46 4.36 -1.06
CA GLY A 137 12.46 3.30 -1.12
C GLY A 137 12.03 2.09 -1.96
N ASN A 138 10.78 2.04 -2.45
CA ASN A 138 10.36 0.95 -3.33
C ASN A 138 10.97 1.09 -4.73
N GLU A 139 11.51 -0.03 -5.22
CA GLU A 139 12.05 -0.19 -6.56
C GLU A 139 11.14 -1.09 -7.39
N ASN A 140 11.23 -0.99 -8.72
CA ASN A 140 10.42 -1.76 -9.67
C ASN A 140 8.90 -1.55 -9.48
N VAL A 141 8.50 -0.35 -9.06
CA VAL A 141 7.10 0.00 -8.91
C VAL A 141 6.39 0.00 -10.26
N ARG A 142 5.33 -0.79 -10.41
CA ARG A 142 4.54 -0.82 -11.65
C ARG A 142 3.37 0.15 -11.57
N VAL A 143 3.21 0.94 -12.63
CA VAL A 143 2.04 1.80 -12.84
C VAL A 143 1.40 1.43 -14.16
N ILE A 144 0.18 0.89 -14.14
CA ILE A 144 -0.52 0.51 -15.37
C ILE A 144 -1.53 1.61 -15.75
N LEU A 145 -1.41 2.14 -16.97
CA LEU A 145 -2.34 3.14 -17.49
C LEU A 145 -3.76 2.56 -17.57
N GLY A 146 -4.73 3.32 -17.08
CA GLY A 146 -6.14 2.91 -16.97
C GLY A 146 -6.46 2.13 -15.70
N GLN A 147 -5.48 1.86 -14.84
CA GLN A 147 -5.67 1.06 -13.62
C GLN A 147 -5.30 1.82 -12.35
N LYS A 148 -5.88 1.35 -11.25
CA LYS A 148 -5.58 1.75 -9.89
C LYS A 148 -5.05 0.52 -9.16
N LEU A 149 -3.77 0.50 -8.85
CA LEU A 149 -3.06 -0.64 -8.26
C LEU A 149 -2.58 -0.32 -6.86
N ILE A 150 -2.28 -1.34 -6.07
CA ILE A 150 -1.45 -1.21 -4.86
C ILE A 150 -0.14 -1.93 -5.21
N PHE A 151 0.98 -1.23 -5.09
CA PHE A 151 2.28 -1.86 -5.33
C PHE A 151 2.63 -2.75 -4.15
N SER A 152 2.94 -4.00 -4.49
CA SER A 152 3.44 -5.00 -3.55
C SER A 152 4.82 -5.43 -4.04
N PRO A 153 5.88 -5.30 -3.23
CA PRO A 153 7.21 -5.69 -3.65
C PRO A 153 7.28 -7.19 -3.88
N SER A 154 8.07 -7.62 -4.86
CA SER A 154 8.30 -9.05 -5.07
C SER A 154 8.83 -9.71 -3.79
N LEU A 155 8.23 -10.86 -3.47
CA LEU A 155 8.62 -11.74 -2.37
C LEU A 155 9.57 -12.84 -2.81
N ILE A 156 9.96 -12.89 -4.09
CA ILE A 156 10.91 -13.88 -4.60
C ILE A 156 12.25 -13.71 -3.86
N GLY A 157 12.75 -14.81 -3.28
CA GLY A 157 13.99 -14.83 -2.50
C GLY A 157 13.88 -14.23 -1.10
N LYS A 158 12.70 -13.77 -0.68
CA LYS A 158 12.43 -13.31 0.68
C LYS A 158 11.76 -14.41 1.52
N PRO A 159 11.87 -14.36 2.86
CA PRO A 159 11.09 -15.23 3.72
C PRO A 159 9.59 -15.06 3.46
N LEU A 160 8.84 -16.15 3.54
CA LEU A 160 7.38 -16.13 3.47
C LEU A 160 6.81 -15.19 4.55
N PRO A 161 5.90 -14.26 4.22
CA PRO A 161 5.27 -13.41 5.21
C PRO A 161 4.48 -14.22 6.25
N ASP A 162 4.24 -13.62 7.42
CA ASP A 162 3.50 -14.26 8.50
C ASP A 162 2.05 -14.57 8.07
N LEU A 163 1.61 -15.81 8.30
CA LEU A 163 0.29 -16.32 7.89
C LEU A 163 -0.82 -16.01 8.89
N LYS A 164 -0.51 -15.38 10.04
CA LYS A 164 -1.49 -15.02 11.09
C LYS A 164 -2.70 -14.23 10.58
N ASP A 165 -2.49 -13.37 9.60
CA ASP A 165 -3.55 -12.50 9.05
C ASP A 165 -4.50 -13.25 8.09
N LEU A 166 -4.21 -14.51 7.75
CA LEU A 166 -4.94 -15.30 6.75
C LEU A 166 -5.91 -16.32 7.36
N LYS A 167 -6.08 -16.34 8.69
CA LYS A 167 -7.02 -17.23 9.40
C LYS A 167 -6.88 -18.72 9.04
N VAL A 168 -5.66 -19.14 8.69
CA VAL A 168 -5.38 -20.53 8.34
C VAL A 168 -5.05 -21.29 9.61
N ASP A 169 -5.71 -22.43 9.83
CA ASP A 169 -5.31 -23.38 10.87
C ASP A 169 -4.12 -24.20 10.36
N LEU A 170 -2.92 -23.93 10.89
CA LEU A 170 -1.69 -24.59 10.50
C LEU A 170 -1.09 -25.31 11.71
N SER A 171 -0.88 -26.62 11.59
CA SER A 171 -0.06 -27.33 12.57
C SER A 171 1.43 -27.14 12.24
N PRO A 172 2.33 -27.06 13.25
CA PRO A 172 3.78 -27.00 13.02
C PRO A 172 4.32 -28.17 12.19
N THR A 173 3.68 -29.34 12.30
CA THR A 173 3.98 -30.53 11.48
C THR A 173 3.68 -30.35 9.99
N ASP A 174 2.84 -29.38 9.63
CA ASP A 174 2.46 -29.12 8.24
C ASP A 174 3.45 -28.23 7.50
N THR A 175 4.34 -27.52 8.20
CA THR A 175 5.14 -26.44 7.60
C THR A 175 6.66 -26.52 7.85
N VAL A 176 7.12 -27.22 8.89
CA VAL A 176 8.56 -27.37 9.17
C VAL A 176 9.24 -28.20 8.07
N ASP A 177 10.35 -27.68 7.52
CA ASP A 177 11.19 -28.28 6.48
C ASP A 177 10.46 -28.68 5.18
N LYS A 178 9.30 -28.07 4.91
CA LYS A 178 8.50 -28.29 3.70
C LYS A 178 8.50 -27.08 2.79
N MET A 179 8.36 -27.32 1.50
CA MET A 179 8.01 -26.24 0.56
C MET A 179 6.54 -25.87 0.79
N ILE A 180 6.23 -24.58 0.87
CA ILE A 180 4.86 -24.10 1.09
C ILE A 180 4.34 -23.52 -0.23
N LEU A 181 3.20 -24.04 -0.71
CA LEU A 181 2.43 -23.48 -1.80
C LEU A 181 1.21 -22.74 -1.23
N VAL A 182 1.28 -21.41 -1.20
CA VAL A 182 0.12 -20.57 -0.84
C VAL A 182 -0.64 -20.21 -2.12
N CYS A 183 -1.90 -20.62 -2.20
CA CYS A 183 -2.78 -20.36 -3.34
C CYS A 183 -3.91 -19.39 -2.94
N PHE A 184 -3.79 -18.14 -3.39
CA PHE A 184 -4.87 -17.17 -3.30
C PHE A 184 -5.94 -17.49 -4.35
N TRP A 185 -7.19 -17.58 -3.92
CA TRP A 185 -8.31 -17.94 -4.78
C TRP A 185 -9.55 -17.14 -4.41
N ASP A 186 -10.51 -17.09 -5.35
CA ASP A 186 -11.82 -16.49 -5.10
C ASP A 186 -12.92 -17.50 -5.40
N MET A 187 -13.64 -17.90 -4.36
CA MET A 187 -14.77 -18.82 -4.40
C MET A 187 -15.87 -18.38 -5.38
N GLN A 188 -16.05 -17.08 -5.62
CA GLN A 188 -17.04 -16.59 -6.58
C GLN A 188 -16.59 -16.81 -8.03
N GLN A 189 -15.29 -16.97 -8.27
CA GLN A 189 -14.71 -17.16 -9.60
C GLN A 189 -14.61 -18.64 -10.00
N ARG A 190 -15.33 -19.04 -11.05
CA ARG A 190 -15.33 -20.43 -11.56
C ARG A 190 -13.92 -20.96 -11.90
N PRO A 191 -13.05 -20.20 -12.58
CA PRO A 191 -11.67 -20.67 -12.85
C PRO A 191 -10.89 -20.91 -11.57
N SER A 192 -11.07 -20.05 -10.57
CA SER A 192 -10.40 -20.16 -9.27
C SER A 192 -10.84 -21.38 -8.49
N ARG A 193 -12.16 -21.65 -8.46
CA ARG A 193 -12.70 -22.90 -7.89
C ARG A 193 -12.14 -24.14 -8.59
N ASN A 194 -11.94 -24.09 -9.90
CA ASN A 194 -11.34 -25.20 -10.65
C ASN A 194 -9.89 -25.44 -10.22
N CYS A 195 -9.09 -24.37 -10.07
CA CYS A 195 -7.71 -24.46 -9.59
C CYS A 195 -7.61 -25.20 -8.25
N ILE A 196 -8.39 -24.80 -7.25
CA ILE A 196 -8.39 -25.46 -5.93
C ILE A 196 -8.79 -26.93 -6.01
N ARG A 197 -9.75 -27.26 -6.88
CA ARG A 197 -10.15 -28.66 -7.11
C ARG A 197 -9.06 -29.49 -7.79
N GLU A 198 -8.32 -28.92 -8.74
CA GLU A 198 -7.16 -29.61 -9.33
C GLU A 198 -6.05 -29.81 -8.29
N LEU A 199 -5.76 -28.81 -7.46
CA LEU A 199 -4.83 -28.96 -6.34
C LEU A 199 -5.26 -30.07 -5.38
N ALA A 200 -6.56 -30.17 -5.08
CA ALA A 200 -7.09 -31.23 -4.23
C ALA A 200 -6.88 -32.63 -4.82
N LYS A 201 -7.00 -32.80 -6.14
CA LYS A 201 -6.73 -34.08 -6.81
C LYS A 201 -5.27 -34.50 -6.71
N HIS A 202 -4.34 -33.54 -6.74
CA HIS A 202 -2.90 -33.77 -6.68
C HIS A 202 -2.30 -33.62 -5.27
N ALA A 203 -3.14 -33.49 -4.23
CA ALA A 203 -2.68 -33.15 -2.89
C ALA A 203 -1.71 -34.21 -2.31
N GLU A 204 -1.99 -35.50 -2.50
CA GLU A 204 -1.10 -36.57 -2.03
C GLU A 204 0.23 -36.57 -2.80
N GLU A 205 0.21 -36.38 -4.13
CA GLU A 205 1.43 -36.28 -4.94
C GLU A 205 2.31 -35.08 -4.53
N LEU A 206 1.69 -33.94 -4.19
CA LEU A 206 2.36 -32.76 -3.69
C LEU A 206 2.97 -33.01 -2.31
N LYS A 207 2.22 -33.66 -1.43
CA LYS A 207 2.67 -34.03 -0.08
C LYS A 207 3.85 -35.01 -0.10
N GLU A 208 3.82 -36.01 -0.98
CA GLU A 208 4.95 -36.95 -1.20
C GLU A 208 6.22 -36.23 -1.67
N LYS A 209 6.08 -35.11 -2.40
CA LYS A 209 7.19 -34.25 -2.82
C LYS A 209 7.62 -33.24 -1.75
N GLY A 210 7.06 -33.31 -0.54
CA GLY A 210 7.37 -32.39 0.55
C GLY A 210 6.76 -30.99 0.38
N VAL A 211 5.68 -30.87 -0.40
CA VAL A 211 4.94 -29.62 -0.60
C VAL A 211 3.69 -29.60 0.29
N ALA A 212 3.58 -28.57 1.14
CA ALA A 212 2.38 -28.25 1.90
C ALA A 212 1.56 -27.20 1.14
N VAL A 213 0.31 -27.52 0.84
CA VAL A 213 -0.61 -26.59 0.16
C VAL A 213 -1.43 -25.84 1.20
N ILE A 214 -1.60 -24.54 1.00
CA ILE A 214 -2.46 -23.67 1.80
C ILE A 214 -3.31 -22.86 0.83
N ALA A 215 -4.63 -22.93 0.96
CA ALA A 215 -5.52 -22.12 0.14
C ALA A 215 -6.08 -20.93 0.95
N VAL A 216 -6.11 -19.76 0.32
CA VAL A 216 -6.52 -18.51 0.97
C VAL A 216 -7.59 -17.85 0.13
N GLN A 217 -8.80 -17.77 0.67
CA GLN A 217 -9.89 -17.03 0.05
C GLN A 217 -9.57 -15.53 0.13
N ALA A 218 -9.39 -14.90 -1.04
CA ALA A 218 -8.86 -13.54 -1.17
C ALA A 218 -9.91 -12.45 -0.94
N SER A 219 -11.18 -12.75 -1.26
CA SER A 219 -12.32 -11.84 -1.13
C SER A 219 -13.17 -12.21 0.09
N GLU A 220 -13.74 -11.22 0.76
CA GLU A 220 -14.65 -11.45 1.89
C GLU A 220 -15.89 -12.25 1.44
N VAL A 221 -16.13 -13.37 2.12
CA VAL A 221 -17.30 -14.24 1.97
C VAL A 221 -17.79 -14.68 3.35
N ASP A 222 -19.02 -15.20 3.42
CA ASP A 222 -19.50 -15.80 4.66
C ASP A 222 -18.65 -17.03 5.03
N GLU A 223 -18.19 -17.08 6.28
CA GLU A 223 -17.30 -18.13 6.77
C GLU A 223 -17.98 -19.52 6.76
N ASN A 224 -19.30 -19.58 6.96
CA ASN A 224 -20.04 -20.84 6.87
C ASN A 224 -20.14 -21.31 5.42
N GLU A 225 -20.41 -20.40 4.48
CA GLU A 225 -20.42 -20.74 3.04
C GLU A 225 -19.06 -21.30 2.59
N LEU A 226 -17.96 -20.67 3.00
CA LEU A 226 -16.61 -21.14 2.72
C LEU A 226 -16.37 -22.55 3.30
N ASN A 227 -16.69 -22.75 4.58
CA ASN A 227 -16.52 -24.02 5.27
C ASN A 227 -17.38 -25.14 4.65
N GLU A 228 -18.62 -24.85 4.28
CA GLU A 228 -19.50 -25.78 3.59
C GLU A 228 -18.92 -26.20 2.23
N TRP A 229 -18.37 -25.27 1.47
CA TRP A 229 -17.75 -25.59 0.19
C TRP A 229 -16.50 -26.44 0.33
N VAL A 230 -15.61 -26.10 1.27
CA VAL A 230 -14.41 -26.87 1.58
C VAL A 230 -14.78 -28.32 1.92
N LYS A 231 -15.82 -28.50 2.73
CA LYS A 231 -16.36 -29.81 3.08
C LYS A 231 -16.99 -30.53 1.88
N ASN A 232 -17.82 -29.85 1.10
CA ASN A 232 -18.53 -30.43 -0.05
C ASN A 232 -17.59 -30.94 -1.14
N TYR A 233 -16.44 -30.30 -1.32
CA TYR A 233 -15.43 -30.68 -2.31
C TYR A 233 -14.27 -31.51 -1.73
N ASN A 234 -14.36 -31.92 -0.46
CA ASN A 234 -13.35 -32.71 0.25
C ASN A 234 -11.93 -32.15 0.10
N ILE A 235 -11.77 -30.84 0.31
CA ILE A 235 -10.47 -30.18 0.17
C ILE A 235 -9.53 -30.68 1.29
N PRO A 236 -8.37 -31.30 0.95
CA PRO A 236 -7.55 -32.05 1.91
C PRO A 236 -6.47 -31.20 2.60
N PHE A 237 -6.44 -29.90 2.35
CA PHE A 237 -5.43 -28.98 2.89
C PHE A 237 -6.09 -27.78 3.60
N PRO A 238 -5.35 -27.08 4.49
CA PRO A 238 -5.88 -25.92 5.20
C PRO A 238 -6.40 -24.84 4.25
N VAL A 239 -7.59 -24.32 4.59
CA VAL A 239 -8.21 -23.19 3.89
C VAL A 239 -8.45 -22.09 4.90
N GLY A 240 -7.90 -20.91 4.62
CA GLY A 240 -8.16 -19.69 5.37
C GLY A 240 -8.79 -18.61 4.51
N MET A 241 -8.91 -17.41 5.06
CA MET A 241 -9.47 -16.23 4.41
C MET A 241 -8.75 -14.99 4.90
N VAL A 242 -8.50 -14.04 3.99
CA VAL A 242 -7.92 -12.74 4.34
C VAL A 242 -8.82 -12.05 5.38
N GLN A 243 -8.24 -11.61 6.50
CA GLN A 243 -8.96 -10.89 7.54
C GLN A 243 -8.55 -9.41 7.60
N GLY A 244 -9.51 -8.54 7.94
CA GLY A 244 -9.24 -7.15 8.30
C GLY A 244 -9.01 -6.25 7.10
N ASP A 245 -7.92 -5.48 7.11
CA ASP A 245 -7.61 -4.51 6.07
C ASP A 245 -7.09 -5.22 4.81
N VAL A 246 -7.99 -5.42 3.85
CA VAL A 246 -7.71 -6.02 2.54
C VAL A 246 -6.58 -5.28 1.84
N GLU A 247 -6.50 -3.95 1.94
CA GLU A 247 -5.44 -3.14 1.32
C GLU A 247 -4.06 -3.45 1.91
N LYS A 248 -3.97 -3.63 3.24
CA LYS A 248 -2.74 -4.02 3.92
C LYS A 248 -2.30 -5.45 3.57
N SER A 249 -3.27 -6.35 3.40
CA SER A 249 -2.99 -7.74 3.00
C SER A 249 -2.48 -7.81 1.57
N HIS A 250 -3.08 -7.05 0.64
CA HIS A 250 -2.54 -6.89 -0.72
C HIS A 250 -1.10 -6.39 -0.70
N PHE A 251 -0.80 -5.33 0.05
CA PHE A 251 0.57 -4.80 0.15
C PHE A 251 1.60 -5.83 0.65
N THR A 252 1.16 -6.74 1.53
CA THR A 252 2.04 -7.75 2.12
C THR A 252 2.27 -8.94 1.18
N TRP A 253 1.26 -9.33 0.41
CA TRP A 253 1.23 -10.60 -0.32
C TRP A 253 1.29 -10.49 -1.84
N GLY A 254 0.99 -9.33 -2.42
CA GLY A 254 0.74 -9.18 -3.86
C GLY A 254 -0.63 -8.63 -4.12
#